data_AF-A0A920UB09-F1
#
_entry.id   AF-A0A920UB09-F1
#
_cell.length_a   1.000
_cell.length_b   1.000
_cell.length_c   1.000
_cell.angle_alpha   90.00
_cell.angle_beta   90.00
_cell.angle_gamma   90.00
#
_symmetry.space_group_name_H-M   'P 1'
#
loop_
_entity.id
_entity.type
_entity.pdbx_description
1 polymer ?
#
loop_
_entity_poly.entity_id
_entity_poly.type
_entity_poly.pdbx_seq_one_letter_code
_entity_poly.pdbx_strand_id
1 'polypeptide(L)'
;MSDLSPNEIAAYDAPFPDDSYKAGARIWPSLVVTSPDGPEGTENAVAWETLKAWEKPLLCCFSDQDPVTGGGDKPFRALVPGAQGQPHRIIEGGGHFVQEDCGTELAQLIDDLIGGRLT
;
A
#
# COMPACT_ATOMS: atom_id res chain seq x y z
N MET A 1 -7.43 2.13 14.36
CA MET A 1 -7.17 0.69 14.23
C MET A 1 -8.21 -0.09 15.04
N SER A 2 -9.05 -0.84 14.35
CA SER A 2 -10.06 -1.73 14.92
C SER A 2 -9.42 -2.98 15.51
N ASP A 3 -9.98 -3.48 16.61
CA ASP A 3 -9.63 -4.79 17.15
C ASP A 3 -10.26 -5.89 16.28
N LEU A 4 -9.44 -6.81 15.80
CA LEU A 4 -9.92 -7.98 15.05
C LEU A 4 -10.64 -8.96 15.97
N SER A 5 -11.72 -9.55 15.47
CA SER A 5 -12.41 -10.64 16.14
C SER A 5 -11.56 -11.91 16.18
N PRO A 6 -11.84 -12.85 17.09
CA PRO A 6 -11.14 -14.14 17.13
C PRO A 6 -11.20 -14.92 15.82
N ASN A 7 -12.29 -14.79 15.05
CA ASN A 7 -12.44 -15.49 13.77
C ASN A 7 -11.59 -14.86 12.67
N GLU A 8 -11.45 -13.53 12.65
CA GLU A 8 -10.56 -12.83 11.71
C GLU A 8 -9.09 -13.14 12.01
N ILE A 9 -8.71 -13.16 13.29
CA ILE A 9 -7.37 -13.60 13.72
C ILE A 9 -7.11 -15.04 13.25
N ALA A 10 -8.06 -15.96 13.51
CA ALA A 10 -7.93 -17.34 13.07
C ALA A 10 -7.82 -17.48 11.54
N ALA A 11 -8.46 -16.59 10.76
CA ALA A 11 -8.33 -16.56 9.31
C ALA A 11 -6.94 -16.11 8.85
N TYR A 12 -6.32 -15.13 9.53
CA TYR A 12 -4.93 -14.73 9.28
C TYR A 12 -3.91 -15.79 9.71
N ASP A 13 -4.20 -16.55 10.77
CA ASP A 13 -3.36 -17.66 11.23
C ASP A 13 -3.51 -18.92 10.37
N ALA A 14 -4.61 -19.07 9.62
CA ALA A 14 -4.91 -20.27 8.83
C ALA A 14 -3.80 -20.71 7.84
N PRO A 15 -3.06 -19.80 7.17
CA PRO A 15 -1.92 -20.18 6.32
C PRO A 15 -0.70 -20.71 7.09
N PHE A 16 -0.66 -20.58 8.42
CA PHE A 16 0.49 -20.93 9.25
C PHE A 16 0.13 -21.98 10.34
N PRO A 17 -0.14 -23.24 9.96
CA PRO A 17 -0.50 -24.30 10.91
C PRO A 17 0.54 -24.50 12.04
N ASP A 18 1.81 -24.27 11.71
CA ASP A 18 2.91 -24.19 12.67
C ASP A 18 4.00 -23.23 12.18
N ASP A 19 5.04 -23.06 13.01
CA ASP A 19 6.12 -22.11 12.75
C ASP A 19 7.00 -22.44 11.54
N SER A 20 7.03 -23.70 11.07
CA SER A 20 7.79 -24.10 9.88
C SER A 20 7.24 -23.44 8.60
N TYR A 21 5.99 -22.99 8.61
CA TYR A 21 5.33 -22.26 7.51
C TYR A 21 5.61 -20.74 7.52
N LYS A 22 6.23 -20.21 8.58
CA LYS A 22 6.41 -18.75 8.76
C LYS A 22 7.73 -18.21 8.23
N ALA A 23 8.55 -19.03 7.55
CA ALA A 23 9.85 -18.58 7.06
C ALA A 23 9.76 -17.33 6.18
N GLY A 24 8.78 -17.29 5.26
CA GLY A 24 8.52 -16.12 4.39
C GLY A 24 8.11 -14.89 5.18
N ALA A 25 7.12 -15.02 6.07
CA ALA A 25 6.68 -13.91 6.94
C ALA A 25 7.81 -13.37 7.83
N ARG A 26 8.72 -14.24 8.29
CA ARG A 26 9.86 -13.86 9.15
C ARG A 26 10.94 -13.11 8.38
N ILE A 27 11.26 -13.50 7.15
CA ILE A 27 12.34 -12.86 6.38
C ILE A 27 11.88 -11.55 5.72
N TRP A 28 10.59 -11.42 5.39
CA TRP A 28 10.05 -10.29 4.61
C TRP A 28 10.50 -8.89 5.08
N PRO A 29 10.46 -8.54 6.39
CA PRO A 29 10.85 -7.20 6.82
C PRO A 29 12.31 -6.87 6.49
N SER A 30 13.20 -7.87 6.45
CA SER A 30 14.63 -7.68 6.11
C SER A 30 14.87 -7.47 4.62
N LEU A 31 13.90 -7.80 3.76
CA LEU A 31 13.98 -7.64 2.31
C LEU A 31 13.53 -6.24 1.86
N VAL A 32 13.05 -5.39 2.76
CA VAL A 32 12.75 -3.99 2.45
C VAL A 32 14.04 -3.26 2.09
N VAL A 33 14.10 -2.71 0.87
CA VAL A 33 15.24 -1.94 0.39
C VAL A 33 15.30 -0.60 1.14
N THR A 34 16.27 -0.47 2.04
CA THR A 34 16.48 0.75 2.86
C THR A 34 17.68 1.58 2.39
N SER A 35 18.43 1.10 1.40
CA SER A 35 19.57 1.81 0.79
C SER A 35 19.58 1.56 -0.73
N PRO A 36 19.86 2.58 -1.56
CA PRO A 36 19.96 2.42 -3.01
C PRO A 36 21.11 1.50 -3.45
N ASP A 37 22.15 1.38 -2.63
CA ASP A 37 23.30 0.49 -2.88
C ASP A 37 23.08 -0.93 -2.32
N GLY A 38 21.92 -1.17 -1.71
CA GLY A 38 21.53 -2.48 -1.17
C GLY A 38 21.03 -3.46 -2.25
N PRO A 39 20.81 -4.72 -1.87
CA PRO A 39 20.14 -5.70 -2.74
C PRO A 39 18.81 -5.13 -3.26
N GLU A 40 18.48 -5.38 -4.53
CA GLU A 40 17.29 -4.89 -5.25
C GLU A 40 17.21 -3.35 -5.42
N GLY A 41 18.22 -2.59 -4.99
CA GLY A 41 18.23 -1.13 -5.12
C GLY A 41 18.30 -0.66 -6.58
N THR A 42 19.11 -1.33 -7.40
CA THR A 42 19.24 -1.02 -8.84
C THR A 42 17.94 -1.37 -9.58
N GLU A 43 17.36 -2.51 -9.28
CA GLU A 43 16.14 -3.04 -9.88
C GLU A 43 14.94 -2.13 -9.55
N ASN A 44 14.82 -1.70 -8.29
CA ASN A 44 13.81 -0.72 -7.87
C ASN A 44 14.02 0.64 -8.55
N ALA A 45 15.27 1.10 -8.70
CA ALA A 45 15.55 2.34 -9.42
C ALA A 45 15.12 2.26 -10.90
N VAL A 46 15.36 1.13 -11.56
CA VAL A 46 14.89 0.88 -12.94
C VAL A 46 13.36 0.84 -13.00
N ALA A 47 12.69 0.22 -12.03
CA ALA A 47 11.23 0.22 -11.94
C ALA A 47 10.67 1.65 -11.79
N TRP A 48 11.35 2.51 -11.02
CA TRP A 48 10.97 3.92 -10.90
C TRP A 48 11.02 4.69 -12.22
N GLU A 49 11.93 4.36 -13.14
CA GLU A 49 11.93 4.98 -14.48
C GLU A 49 10.67 4.61 -15.28
N THR A 50 10.15 3.38 -15.10
CA THR A 50 8.86 2.99 -15.69
C THR A 50 7.70 3.76 -15.07
N LEU A 51 7.70 3.94 -13.75
CA LEU A 51 6.67 4.73 -13.06
C LEU A 51 6.70 6.21 -13.47
N LYS A 52 7.89 6.80 -13.67
CA LYS A 52 8.03 8.19 -14.15
C LYS A 52 7.49 8.41 -15.56
N ALA A 53 7.36 7.34 -16.35
CA ALA A 53 6.74 7.38 -17.67
C ALA A 53 5.25 6.97 -17.66
N TRP A 54 4.67 6.67 -16.50
CA TRP A 54 3.30 6.20 -16.39
C TRP A 54 2.30 7.36 -16.47
N GLU A 55 1.55 7.43 -17.57
CA GLU A 55 0.57 8.50 -17.84
C GLU A 55 -0.89 8.11 -17.52
N LYS A 56 -1.17 6.82 -17.28
CA LYS A 56 -2.53 6.36 -16.94
C LYS A 56 -2.89 6.77 -15.50
N PRO A 57 -4.18 6.88 -15.15
CA PRO A 57 -4.59 7.31 -13.81
C PRO A 57 -3.88 6.53 -12.69
N LEU A 58 -3.33 7.27 -11.72
CA LEU A 58 -2.75 6.74 -10.49
C LEU A 58 -3.30 7.52 -9.29
N LEU A 59 -4.02 6.84 -8.41
CA LEU A 59 -4.62 7.42 -7.23
C LEU A 59 -3.90 6.95 -5.95
N CYS A 60 -3.35 7.88 -5.17
CA CYS A 60 -2.85 7.59 -3.83
C CYS A 60 -4.00 7.70 -2.81
N CYS A 61 -4.24 6.60 -2.07
CA CYS A 61 -5.24 6.49 -0.99
C CYS A 61 -4.56 5.94 0.28
N PHE A 62 -3.61 6.68 0.84
CA PHE A 62 -2.92 6.30 2.08
C PHE A 62 -3.82 6.59 3.29
N SER A 63 -3.54 6.00 4.45
CA SER A 63 -4.30 6.24 5.67
C SER A 63 -3.59 7.20 6.63
N ASP A 64 -4.31 7.76 7.60
CA ASP A 64 -3.79 8.75 8.56
C ASP A 64 -3.17 8.15 9.83
N GLN A 65 -3.38 6.87 10.13
CA GLN A 65 -2.84 6.19 11.32
C GLN A 65 -1.76 5.15 11.00
N ASP A 66 -1.16 5.17 9.81
CA ASP A 66 0.00 4.33 9.48
C ASP A 66 1.34 5.10 9.59
N PRO A 67 2.08 4.97 10.70
CA PRO A 67 3.39 5.60 10.86
C PRO A 67 4.49 4.93 10.02
N VAL A 68 4.28 3.72 9.50
CA VAL A 68 5.29 2.96 8.74
C VAL A 68 5.38 3.49 7.31
N THR A 69 4.25 3.71 6.65
CA THR A 69 4.21 4.16 5.26
C THR A 69 3.79 5.62 5.08
N GLY A 70 3.43 6.30 6.17
CA GLY A 70 3.04 7.71 6.17
C GLY A 70 4.02 8.61 5.40
N GLY A 71 3.50 9.33 4.41
CA GLY A 71 4.28 10.19 3.52
C GLY A 71 4.94 9.49 2.33
N GLY A 72 4.79 8.16 2.20
CA GLY A 72 5.25 7.38 1.06
C GLY A 72 4.50 7.68 -0.24
N ASP A 73 3.36 8.38 -0.18
CA ASP A 73 2.58 8.86 -1.32
C ASP A 73 3.29 9.98 -2.09
N LYS A 74 4.04 10.84 -1.38
CA LYS A 74 4.68 12.04 -1.92
C LYS A 74 5.51 11.80 -3.19
N PRO A 75 6.43 10.82 -3.26
CA PRO A 75 7.20 10.58 -4.49
C PRO A 75 6.32 10.19 -5.67
N PHE A 76 5.27 9.38 -5.48
CA PHE A 76 4.35 9.03 -6.57
C PHE A 76 3.63 10.28 -7.10
N ARG A 77 3.08 11.09 -6.19
CA ARG A 77 2.37 12.33 -6.52
C ARG A 77 3.27 13.40 -7.14
N ALA A 78 4.57 13.37 -6.87
CA ALA A 78 5.52 14.33 -7.42
C ALA A 78 6.11 13.89 -8.77
N LEU A 79 6.35 12.58 -8.94
CA LEU A 79 7.17 12.07 -10.05
C LEU A 79 6.39 11.29 -11.10
N VAL A 80 5.18 10.81 -10.81
CA VAL A 80 4.39 10.01 -11.76
C VAL A 80 3.37 10.89 -12.49
N PRO A 81 3.45 11.03 -13.83
CA PRO A 81 2.54 11.88 -14.61
C PRO A 81 1.06 11.55 -14.39
N GLY A 82 0.71 10.26 -14.38
CA GLY A 82 -0.65 9.77 -14.19
C GLY A 82 -1.25 10.05 -12.80
N ALA A 83 -0.42 10.46 -11.83
CA ALA A 83 -0.86 10.90 -10.52
C ALA A 83 -1.18 12.41 -10.49
N GLN A 84 -0.66 13.20 -11.42
CA GLN A 84 -0.82 14.66 -11.41
C GLN A 84 -2.28 15.07 -11.56
N GLY A 85 -2.75 15.93 -10.67
CA GLY A 85 -4.13 16.43 -10.69
C GLY A 85 -5.20 15.40 -10.33
N GLN A 86 -4.83 14.18 -9.94
CA GLN A 86 -5.79 13.19 -9.47
C GLN A 86 -6.31 13.57 -8.08
N PRO A 87 -7.58 13.27 -7.77
CA PRO A 87 -8.19 13.61 -6.49
C PRO A 87 -7.79 12.60 -5.41
N HIS A 88 -6.50 12.59 -5.05
CA HIS A 88 -5.95 11.76 -3.98
C HIS A 88 -6.72 11.95 -2.66
N ARG A 89 -6.70 10.92 -1.81
CA ARG A 89 -7.36 10.94 -0.50
C ARG A 89 -6.41 10.43 0.57
N ILE A 90 -6.55 10.98 1.77
CA ILE A 90 -6.08 10.33 2.98
C ILE A 90 -7.32 9.71 3.61
N ILE A 91 -7.28 8.40 3.85
CA ILE A 91 -8.37 7.65 4.47
C ILE A 91 -8.26 7.85 5.98
N GLU A 92 -9.24 8.54 6.55
CA GLU A 92 -9.28 8.86 7.98
C GLU A 92 -9.71 7.65 8.81
N GLY A 93 -9.04 7.41 9.94
CA GLY A 93 -9.36 6.31 10.85
C GLY A 93 -8.67 4.98 10.51
N GLY A 94 -8.01 4.90 9.34
CA GLY A 94 -7.32 3.70 8.87
C GLY A 94 -5.90 3.58 9.40
N GLY A 95 -5.51 2.37 9.84
CA GLY A 95 -4.14 2.01 10.20
C GLY A 95 -3.33 1.49 9.01
N HIS A 96 -2.29 0.70 9.30
CA HIS A 96 -1.44 0.07 8.29
C HIS A 96 -2.20 -0.94 7.41
N PHE A 97 -3.09 -1.71 8.03
CA PHE A 97 -4.02 -2.62 7.33
C PHE A 97 -5.35 -1.89 7.07
N VAL A 98 -5.30 -0.80 6.31
CA VAL A 98 -6.46 0.09 6.01
C VAL A 98 -7.68 -0.65 5.46
N GLN A 99 -7.50 -1.84 4.87
CA GLN A 99 -8.58 -2.65 4.34
C GLN A 99 -9.49 -3.21 5.45
N GLU A 100 -8.95 -3.46 6.63
CA GLU A 100 -9.72 -3.92 7.80
C GLU A 100 -10.49 -2.75 8.43
N ASP A 101 -9.82 -1.59 8.57
CA ASP A 101 -10.43 -0.42 9.21
C ASP A 101 -11.46 0.29 8.31
N CYS A 102 -11.14 0.45 7.03
CA CYS A 102 -11.83 1.34 6.09
C CYS A 102 -12.08 0.67 4.72
N GLY A 103 -12.25 -0.66 4.69
CA GLY A 103 -12.35 -1.43 3.45
C GLY A 103 -13.46 -0.97 2.50
N THR A 104 -14.62 -0.57 3.03
CA THR A 104 -15.74 -0.07 2.19
C THR A 104 -15.40 1.26 1.52
N GLU A 105 -14.75 2.18 2.25
CA GLU A 105 -14.32 3.46 1.70
C GLU A 105 -13.24 3.28 0.63
N LEU A 106 -12.22 2.45 0.91
CA LEU A 106 -11.18 2.12 -0.06
C LEU A 106 -11.78 1.49 -1.34
N ALA A 107 -12.74 0.57 -1.18
CA ALA A 107 -13.41 -0.05 -2.32
C ALA A 107 -14.21 0.97 -3.16
N GLN A 108 -14.88 1.92 -2.52
CA GLN A 108 -15.61 2.98 -3.23
C GLN A 108 -14.66 3.87 -4.03
N LEU A 109 -13.50 4.25 -3.48
CA LEU A 109 -12.49 5.03 -4.18
C LEU A 109 -11.95 4.29 -5.42
N ILE A 110 -11.76 2.97 -5.31
CA ILE A 110 -11.34 2.12 -6.44
C ILE A 110 -12.43 2.06 -7.51
N ASP A 111 -13.69 1.82 -7.12
CA ASP A 111 -14.84 1.79 -8.03
C ASP A 111 -15.02 3.13 -8.76
N ASP A 112 -14.89 4.26 -8.05
CA ASP A 112 -14.99 5.59 -8.65
C ASP A 112 -13.83 5.89 -9.60
N LEU A 113 -12.60 5.42 -9.30
CA LEU A 113 -11.47 5.53 -10.23
C LEU A 113 -11.76 4.79 -11.53
N ILE A 114 -12.17 3.53 -11.43
CA ILE A 114 -12.47 2.68 -12.59
C ILE A 114 -13.68 3.23 -13.36
N GLY A 115 -14.66 3.73 -12.64
CA GLY A 115 -15.90 4.29 -13.18
C GLY A 115 -15.78 5.71 -13.73
N GLY A 116 -14.63 6.38 -13.58
CA GLY A 116 -14.43 7.76 -14.01
C GLY A 116 -15.28 8.78 -13.24
N ARG A 117 -15.68 8.46 -12.00
CA ARG A 117 -16.53 9.29 -11.13
C ARG A 117 -15.76 10.11 -10.11
N LEU A 118 -14.45 9.95 -10.05
CA LEU A 118 -13.61 10.72 -9.15
C LEU A 118 -13.61 12.20 -9.54
N THR A 119 -14.08 13.03 -8.61
CA THR A 119 -14.07 14.50 -8.69
C THR A 119 -13.00 15.11 -7.79
#